data_AF-A0A968LLM5-F1
#
_entry.id   AF-A0A968LLM5-F1
#
_cell.length_a   1.000
_cell.length_b   1.000
_cell.length_c   1.000
_cell.angle_alpha   90.00
_cell.angle_beta   90.00
_cell.angle_gamma   90.00
#
_symmetry.space_group_name_H-M   'P 1'
#
loop_
_entity.id
_entity.type
_entity.pdbx_description
1 polymer ?
#
loop_
_entity_poly.entity_id
_entity_poly.type
_entity_poly.pdbx_seq_one_letter_code
_entity_poly.pdbx_strand_id
1 'polypeptide(L)'
;MIWIVILALGVLGVFLYWQQQQGKSLPFSSPKAALPSLERTVFTLEIGDIVQHLDIDWIVEGKLTYSDQGYTWLEYLLQDGANRQWLSVEEDDIVEIALLEPITTLEIGSHPPAQLTFADQTYQQKGAGTAQMTHQGSTLNRTAQTCQYFDYQGPEGKVLSIENWSGDIEVTVGQKIHPSVLTLLPGDGRRIYGA
;
A
#
# COMPACT_ATOMS: atom_id res chain seq x y z
N MET A 1 68.68 -30.21 7.63
CA MET A 1 67.65 -30.40 8.68
C MET A 1 66.86 -29.12 8.96
N ILE A 2 67.49 -27.98 9.28
CA ILE A 2 66.78 -26.71 9.60
C ILE A 2 65.96 -26.13 8.42
N TRP A 3 66.47 -26.19 7.20
CA TRP A 3 65.79 -25.66 6.01
C TRP A 3 64.46 -26.33 5.67
N ILE A 4 64.29 -27.61 6.03
CA ILE A 4 63.05 -28.36 5.79
C ILE A 4 61.94 -27.88 6.73
N VAL A 5 62.29 -27.52 7.97
CA VAL A 5 61.34 -27.00 8.98
C VAL A 5 60.81 -25.63 8.56
N ILE A 6 61.68 -24.77 8.02
CA ILE A 6 61.30 -23.43 7.55
C ILE A 6 60.36 -23.53 6.34
N LEU A 7 60.65 -24.42 5.38
CA LEU A 7 59.78 -24.66 4.24
C LEU A 7 58.42 -25.22 4.67
N ALA A 8 58.39 -26.16 5.61
CA ALA A 8 57.15 -26.73 6.12
C ALA A 8 56.27 -25.68 6.84
N LEU A 9 56.87 -24.79 7.64
CA LEU A 9 56.16 -23.70 8.31
C LEU A 9 55.64 -22.65 7.32
N GLY A 10 56.40 -22.35 6.27
CA GLY A 10 55.97 -21.45 5.20
C GLY A 10 54.76 -22.00 4.44
N VAL A 11 54.80 -23.27 4.06
CA VAL A 11 53.68 -23.94 3.36
C VAL A 11 52.45 -24.04 4.27
N LEU A 12 52.63 -24.36 5.55
CA LEU A 12 51.54 -24.40 6.52
C LEU A 12 50.90 -23.01 6.71
N GLY A 13 51.71 -21.95 6.79
CA GLY A 13 51.23 -20.57 6.89
C GLY A 13 50.43 -20.14 5.67
N VAL A 14 50.91 -20.46 4.46
CA VAL A 14 50.19 -20.17 3.20
C VAL A 14 48.89 -20.98 3.10
N PHE A 15 48.92 -22.25 3.53
CA PHE A 15 47.74 -23.10 3.57
C PHE A 15 46.68 -22.58 4.53
N LEU A 16 47.07 -22.18 5.74
CA LEU A 16 46.16 -21.57 6.72
C LEU A 16 45.62 -20.21 6.24
N TYR A 17 46.46 -19.40 5.58
CA TYR A 17 46.04 -18.14 4.98
C TYR A 17 45.02 -18.34 3.85
N TRP A 18 45.25 -19.34 2.98
CA TRP A 18 44.28 -19.72 1.94
C TRP A 18 42.99 -20.28 2.51
N GLN A 19 43.06 -21.04 3.60
CA GLN A 19 41.89 -21.57 4.30
C GLN A 19 41.08 -20.45 4.97
N GLN A 20 41.74 -19.40 5.47
CA GLN A 20 41.08 -18.23 6.05
C GLN A 20 40.43 -17.35 4.98
N GLN A 21 41.05 -17.21 3.79
CA GLN A 21 40.44 -16.51 2.66
C GLN A 21 39.24 -17.28 2.06
N GLN A 22 39.21 -18.60 2.19
CA GLN A 22 38.02 -19.42 1.90
C GLN A 22 37.00 -19.40 3.04
N GLY A 23 36.76 -18.22 3.62
CA GLY A 23 35.74 -17.99 4.63
C GLY A 23 34.37 -18.39 4.09
N LYS A 24 33.95 -19.63 4.37
CA LYS A 24 32.59 -20.08 4.15
C LYS A 24 31.68 -19.14 4.94
N SER A 25 30.82 -18.43 4.22
CA SER A 25 29.76 -17.63 4.82
C SER A 25 28.99 -18.49 5.83
N LEU A 26 28.80 -17.97 7.04
CA LEU A 26 28.06 -18.66 8.09
C LEU A 26 26.64 -18.97 7.56
N PRO A 27 26.09 -20.18 7.78
CA PRO A 27 24.80 -20.60 7.24
C PRO A 27 23.57 -19.90 7.88
N PHE A 28 23.77 -18.83 8.65
CA PHE A 28 22.73 -18.12 9.39
C PHE A 28 22.82 -16.59 9.30
N SER A 29 23.45 -16.05 8.26
CA SER A 29 23.18 -14.64 7.92
C SER A 29 21.91 -14.60 7.06
N SER A 30 20.75 -14.80 7.68
CA SER A 30 19.51 -14.27 7.10
C SER A 30 19.78 -12.79 6.78
N PRO A 31 19.45 -12.28 5.59
CA PRO A 31 19.54 -10.84 5.36
C PRO A 31 18.74 -10.19 6.47
N LYS A 32 19.42 -9.41 7.32
CA LYS A 32 18.74 -8.58 8.32
C LYS A 32 17.75 -7.77 7.51
N ALA A 33 16.46 -8.07 7.66
CA ALA A 33 15.40 -7.31 7.02
C ALA A 33 15.76 -5.84 7.26
N ALA A 34 15.94 -5.08 6.17
CA ALA A 34 16.25 -3.67 6.30
C ALA A 34 15.16 -3.09 7.21
N LEU A 35 15.57 -2.36 8.24
CA LEU A 35 14.59 -1.66 9.06
C LEU A 35 13.76 -0.79 8.10
N PRO A 36 12.43 -0.79 8.22
CA PRO A 36 11.60 0.07 7.38
C PRO A 36 12.14 1.50 7.43
N SER A 37 12.10 2.20 6.29
CA SER A 37 12.48 3.61 6.25
C SER A 37 11.70 4.35 7.34
N LEU A 38 12.42 5.04 8.24
CA LEU A 38 11.76 5.78 9.31
C LEU A 38 10.85 6.89 8.75
N GLU A 39 11.18 7.39 7.57
CA GLU A 39 10.39 8.37 6.84
C GLU A 39 9.39 7.64 5.92
N ARG A 40 8.11 7.94 6.12
CA ARG A 40 6.99 7.45 5.31
C ARG A 40 6.48 8.57 4.41
N THR A 41 6.10 8.21 3.20
CA THR A 41 5.31 9.05 2.28
C THR A 41 3.99 8.33 1.99
N VAL A 42 3.03 9.04 1.39
CA VAL A 42 1.75 8.44 0.98
C VAL A 42 1.92 7.28 -0.01
N PHE A 43 3.07 7.15 -0.70
CA PHE A 43 3.37 6.04 -1.61
C PHE A 43 4.09 4.87 -0.94
N THR A 44 4.71 5.10 0.22
CA THR A 44 5.56 4.11 0.90
C THR A 44 4.94 3.56 2.17
N LEU A 45 3.67 3.86 2.45
CA LEU A 45 2.94 3.24 3.55
C LEU A 45 2.93 1.70 3.40
N GLU A 46 3.09 1.04 4.53
CA GLU A 46 3.11 -0.40 4.72
C GLU A 46 2.09 -0.82 5.78
N ILE A 47 1.77 -2.11 5.82
CA ILE A 47 0.87 -2.68 6.83
C ILE A 47 1.40 -2.39 8.25
N GLY A 48 0.52 -1.92 9.12
CA GLY A 48 0.82 -1.55 10.50
C GLY A 48 1.31 -0.12 10.69
N ASP A 49 1.65 0.60 9.61
CA ASP A 49 1.94 2.04 9.69
C ASP A 49 0.71 2.81 10.23
N ILE A 50 0.97 3.99 10.80
CA ILE A 50 -0.06 4.87 11.34
C ILE A 50 -0.20 6.09 10.44
N VAL A 51 -1.44 6.38 10.03
CA VAL A 51 -1.84 7.61 9.35
C VAL A 51 -2.66 8.43 10.33
N GLN A 52 -2.09 9.52 10.83
CA GLN A 52 -2.82 10.43 11.72
C GLN A 52 -3.51 11.51 10.91
N HIS A 53 -4.81 11.69 11.16
CA HIS A 53 -5.63 12.74 10.56
C HIS A 53 -6.75 13.16 11.52
N LEU A 54 -6.89 14.46 11.77
CA LEU A 54 -7.91 15.04 12.67
C LEU A 54 -7.97 14.34 14.04
N ASP A 55 -6.82 14.16 14.69
CA ASP A 55 -6.66 13.51 16.01
C ASP A 55 -7.06 12.03 16.06
N ILE A 56 -7.20 11.36 14.90
CA ILE A 56 -7.43 9.92 14.80
C ILE A 56 -6.18 9.22 14.28
N ASP A 57 -5.76 8.17 14.98
CA ASP A 57 -4.64 7.31 14.61
C ASP A 57 -5.15 6.11 13.82
N TRP A 58 -5.13 6.21 12.50
CA TRP A 58 -5.56 5.13 11.64
C TRP A 58 -4.43 4.13 11.41
N ILE A 59 -4.71 2.84 11.57
CA ILE A 59 -3.75 1.77 11.27
C ILE A 59 -3.95 1.32 9.82
N VAL A 60 -2.86 1.21 9.08
CA VAL A 60 -2.87 0.62 7.73
C VAL A 60 -3.04 -0.90 7.84
N GLU A 61 -4.25 -1.39 7.59
CA GLU A 61 -4.59 -2.82 7.65
C GLU A 61 -4.49 -3.52 6.30
N GLY A 62 -4.50 -2.74 5.21
CA GLY A 62 -4.52 -3.24 3.85
C GLY A 62 -3.86 -2.28 2.88
N LYS A 63 -3.32 -2.85 1.80
CA LYS A 63 -2.77 -2.10 0.67
C LYS A 63 -3.22 -2.76 -0.62
N LEU A 64 -3.79 -1.96 -1.51
CA LEU A 64 -4.14 -2.30 -2.87
C LEU A 64 -3.25 -1.50 -3.81
N THR A 65 -2.72 -2.17 -4.84
CA THR A 65 -2.00 -1.52 -5.94
C THR A 65 -2.74 -1.84 -7.23
N TYR A 66 -3.20 -0.80 -7.90
CA TYR A 66 -3.98 -0.89 -9.13
C TYR A 66 -3.11 -0.55 -10.34
N SER A 67 -3.43 -1.13 -11.49
CA SER A 67 -2.80 -0.82 -12.76
C SER A 67 -3.81 -0.88 -13.90
N ASP A 68 -3.97 0.21 -14.64
CA ASP A 68 -4.75 0.27 -15.89
C ASP A 68 -3.89 0.97 -16.96
N GLN A 69 -3.57 0.26 -18.05
CA GLN A 69 -2.89 0.81 -19.23
C GLN A 69 -1.62 1.65 -18.93
N GLY A 70 -0.87 1.28 -17.90
CA GLY A 70 0.37 1.97 -17.50
C GLY A 70 0.18 3.06 -16.45
N TYR A 71 -1.06 3.41 -16.10
CA TYR A 71 -1.39 4.21 -14.93
C TYR A 71 -1.47 3.34 -13.69
N THR A 72 -0.96 3.81 -12.55
CA THR A 72 -0.91 3.08 -11.28
C THR A 72 -1.34 4.00 -10.16
N TRP A 73 -2.18 3.48 -9.25
CA TRP A 73 -2.57 4.15 -8.02
C TRP A 73 -2.61 3.16 -6.87
N LEU A 74 -2.65 3.68 -5.65
CA LEU A 74 -2.65 2.91 -4.42
C LEU A 74 -3.91 3.21 -3.64
N GLU A 75 -4.46 2.19 -2.98
CA GLU A 75 -5.44 2.41 -1.92
C GLU A 75 -5.06 1.69 -0.64
N TYR A 76 -5.15 2.39 0.48
CA TYR A 76 -4.84 1.84 1.79
C TYR A 76 -6.11 1.70 2.61
N LEU A 77 -6.33 0.50 3.17
CA LEU A 77 -7.38 0.30 4.16
C LEU A 77 -6.88 0.85 5.49
N LEU A 78 -7.49 1.94 5.93
CA LEU A 78 -7.27 2.58 7.21
C LEU A 78 -8.33 2.09 8.21
N GLN A 79 -7.91 1.72 9.42
CA GLN A 79 -8.83 1.24 10.45
C GLN A 79 -8.52 1.81 11.84
N ASP A 80 -9.58 2.28 12.51
CA ASP A 80 -9.58 2.64 13.93
C ASP A 80 -10.82 1.99 14.59
N GLY A 81 -10.60 0.92 15.35
CA GLY A 81 -11.67 0.11 15.93
C GLY A 81 -12.63 -0.42 14.87
N ALA A 82 -13.88 0.06 14.92
CA ALA A 82 -14.93 -0.30 13.96
C ALA A 82 -14.98 0.64 12.74
N ASN A 83 -14.32 1.79 12.79
CA ASN A 83 -14.30 2.76 11.72
C ASN A 83 -13.28 2.35 10.66
N ARG A 84 -13.63 2.55 9.38
CA ARG A 84 -12.78 2.23 8.25
C ARG A 84 -12.85 3.31 7.19
N GLN A 85 -11.70 3.61 6.59
CA GLN A 85 -11.58 4.47 5.43
C GLN A 85 -10.62 3.87 4.42
N TRP A 86 -10.80 4.24 3.15
CA TRP A 86 -9.82 4.03 2.11
C TRP A 86 -9.06 5.34 1.91
N LEU A 87 -7.73 5.30 1.99
CA LEU A 87 -6.87 6.39 1.52
C LEU A 87 -6.44 6.06 0.10
N SER A 88 -7.04 6.73 -0.87
CA SER A 88 -6.65 6.64 -2.29
C SER A 88 -5.51 7.62 -2.58
N VAL A 89 -4.49 7.15 -3.28
CA VAL A 89 -3.25 7.89 -3.56
C VAL A 89 -2.89 7.69 -5.03
N GLU A 90 -2.85 8.79 -5.76
CA GLU A 90 -2.50 8.82 -7.18
C GLU A 90 -1.57 10.00 -7.50
N GLU A 91 -0.83 9.88 -8.60
CA GLU A 91 0.04 10.94 -9.10
C GLU A 91 -0.08 11.00 -10.62
N ASP A 92 -0.48 12.16 -11.13
CA ASP A 92 -0.41 12.49 -12.56
C ASP A 92 0.50 13.72 -12.73
N ASP A 93 -0.05 14.93 -12.62
CA ASP A 93 0.74 16.17 -12.56
C ASP A 93 1.17 16.53 -11.12
N ILE A 94 0.32 16.19 -10.16
CA ILE A 94 0.51 16.43 -8.73
C ILE A 94 0.05 15.18 -7.96
N VAL A 95 0.53 15.06 -6.71
CA VAL A 95 0.02 14.06 -5.78
C VAL A 95 -1.39 14.44 -5.36
N GLU A 96 -2.36 13.59 -5.70
CA GLU A 96 -3.74 13.70 -5.24
C GLU A 96 -4.04 12.56 -4.27
N ILE A 97 -4.64 12.91 -3.14
CA ILE A 97 -5.12 11.92 -2.18
C ILE A 97 -6.57 12.20 -1.78
N ALA A 98 -7.31 11.14 -1.47
CA ALA A 98 -8.66 11.23 -0.95
C ALA A 98 -8.87 10.24 0.20
N LEU A 99 -9.63 10.66 1.19
CA LEU A 99 -10.17 9.76 2.22
C LEU A 99 -11.61 9.43 1.84
N LEU A 100 -11.89 8.14 1.69
CA LEU A 100 -13.19 7.63 1.25
C LEU A 100 -13.77 6.65 2.26
N GLU A 101 -15.08 6.72 2.46
CA GLU A 101 -15.84 5.83 3.32
C GLU A 101 -16.79 4.99 2.47
N PRO A 102 -16.88 3.67 2.72
CA PRO A 102 -17.86 2.83 2.06
C PRO A 102 -19.28 3.20 2.52
N ILE A 103 -20.21 3.25 1.57
CA ILE A 103 -21.62 3.53 1.81
C ILE A 103 -22.50 2.41 1.26
N THR A 104 -23.64 2.19 1.90
CA THR A 104 -24.64 1.19 1.49
C THR A 104 -25.97 1.81 1.08
N THR A 105 -26.10 3.13 1.20
CA THR A 105 -27.34 3.87 0.96
C THR A 105 -27.57 4.30 -0.49
N LEU A 106 -26.57 4.10 -1.36
CA LEU A 106 -26.68 4.38 -2.79
C LEU A 106 -26.76 3.07 -3.56
N GLU A 107 -27.95 2.73 -4.05
CA GLU A 107 -28.14 1.56 -4.91
C GLU A 107 -27.67 1.87 -6.33
N ILE A 108 -26.68 1.13 -6.82
CA ILE A 108 -26.14 1.29 -8.17
C ILE A 108 -25.87 -0.07 -8.82
N GLY A 109 -26.13 -0.14 -10.13
CA GLY A 109 -25.83 -1.32 -10.93
C GLY A 109 -24.42 -1.29 -11.53
N SER A 110 -24.10 -2.33 -12.32
CA SER A 110 -22.79 -2.49 -12.98
C SER A 110 -22.50 -1.48 -14.09
N HIS A 111 -23.47 -0.65 -14.47
CA HIS A 111 -23.36 0.39 -15.49
C HIS A 111 -23.90 1.70 -14.91
N PRO A 112 -23.14 2.38 -14.03
CA PRO A 112 -23.59 3.59 -13.40
C PRO A 112 -23.71 4.74 -14.44
N PRO A 113 -24.59 5.72 -14.20
CA PRO A 113 -24.80 6.83 -15.13
C PRO A 113 -23.62 7.81 -15.09
N ALA A 114 -23.45 8.60 -16.15
CA ALA A 114 -22.40 9.63 -16.22
C ALA A 114 -22.58 10.75 -15.17
N GLN A 115 -23.79 10.94 -14.66
CA GLN A 115 -24.12 11.88 -13.59
C GLN A 115 -25.03 11.20 -12.58
N LEU A 116 -24.77 11.41 -11.29
CA LEU A 116 -25.64 10.94 -10.20
C LEU A 116 -25.76 11.99 -9.09
N THR A 117 -26.74 11.82 -8.22
CA THR A 117 -26.94 12.67 -7.03
C THR A 117 -26.88 11.81 -5.79
N PHE A 118 -26.09 12.25 -4.81
CA PHE A 118 -25.96 11.60 -3.51
C PHE A 118 -25.79 12.67 -2.43
N ALA A 119 -26.52 12.55 -1.31
CA ALA A 119 -26.49 13.50 -0.20
C ALA A 119 -26.64 14.98 -0.65
N ASP A 120 -27.63 15.25 -1.52
CA ASP A 120 -27.92 16.56 -2.13
C ASP A 120 -26.77 17.17 -2.96
N GLN A 121 -25.75 16.40 -3.30
CA GLN A 121 -24.65 16.81 -4.16
C GLN A 121 -24.72 16.10 -5.52
N THR A 122 -24.44 16.85 -6.58
CA THR A 122 -24.30 16.29 -7.93
C THR A 122 -22.87 15.87 -8.18
N TYR A 123 -22.71 14.63 -8.64
CA TYR A 123 -21.44 14.03 -9.00
C TYR A 123 -21.39 13.77 -10.50
N GLN A 124 -20.27 14.13 -11.13
CA GLN A 124 -20.01 13.94 -12.56
C GLN A 124 -18.89 12.92 -12.75
N GLN A 125 -19.10 11.93 -13.60
CA GLN A 125 -18.08 10.94 -13.92
C GLN A 125 -16.88 11.61 -14.60
N LYS A 126 -15.68 11.27 -14.14
CA LYS A 126 -14.40 11.77 -14.64
C LYS A 126 -13.53 10.65 -15.22
N GLY A 127 -13.62 9.46 -14.66
CA GLY A 127 -12.87 8.28 -15.10
C GLY A 127 -13.73 7.04 -15.11
N ALA A 128 -13.38 6.10 -15.98
CA ALA A 128 -13.80 4.71 -15.87
C ALA A 128 -12.84 3.81 -16.64
N GLY A 129 -12.68 2.59 -16.16
CA GLY A 129 -11.74 1.65 -16.74
C GLY A 129 -11.85 0.27 -16.12
N THR A 130 -10.82 -0.54 -16.35
CA THR A 130 -10.70 -1.85 -15.72
C THR A 130 -9.25 -2.07 -15.32
N ALA A 131 -9.00 -2.05 -14.03
CA ALA A 131 -7.68 -2.20 -13.46
C ALA A 131 -7.37 -3.65 -13.12
N GLN A 132 -6.10 -4.02 -13.25
CA GLN A 132 -5.53 -5.16 -12.55
C GLN A 132 -5.16 -4.72 -11.13
N MET A 133 -5.35 -5.59 -10.14
CA MET A 133 -5.08 -5.30 -8.74
C MET A 133 -4.19 -6.36 -8.10
N THR A 134 -3.28 -5.90 -7.25
CA THR A 134 -2.56 -6.73 -6.27
C THR A 134 -2.82 -6.22 -4.86
N HIS A 135 -2.82 -7.12 -3.88
CA HIS A 135 -3.12 -6.76 -2.50
C HIS A 135 -2.13 -7.31 -1.48
N GLN A 136 -2.08 -6.63 -0.33
CA GLN A 136 -1.40 -7.05 0.88
C GLN A 136 -2.30 -6.74 2.09
N GLY A 137 -2.27 -7.59 3.11
CA GLY A 137 -3.08 -7.40 4.31
C GLY A 137 -4.57 -7.68 4.08
N SER A 138 -5.42 -6.96 4.81
CA SER A 138 -6.88 -7.06 4.69
C SER A 138 -7.39 -6.21 3.52
N THR A 139 -8.25 -6.77 2.68
CA THR A 139 -8.92 -6.02 1.61
C THR A 139 -10.44 -6.00 1.74
N LEU A 140 -10.94 -6.44 2.90
CA LEU A 140 -12.36 -6.68 3.13
C LEU A 140 -12.94 -7.61 2.05
N ASN A 141 -13.83 -7.10 1.22
CA ASN A 141 -14.49 -7.79 0.12
C ASN A 141 -13.75 -7.63 -1.23
N ARG A 142 -12.74 -6.75 -1.31
CA ARG A 142 -11.97 -6.49 -2.54
C ARG A 142 -10.91 -7.58 -2.79
N THR A 143 -11.37 -8.78 -3.14
CA THR A 143 -10.50 -9.97 -3.30
C THR A 143 -10.21 -10.35 -4.75
N ALA A 144 -10.95 -9.81 -5.71
CA ALA A 144 -10.77 -10.14 -7.13
C ALA A 144 -9.49 -9.50 -7.70
N GLN A 145 -8.89 -10.12 -8.70
CA GLN A 145 -7.67 -9.59 -9.35
C GLN A 145 -7.95 -8.41 -10.30
N THR A 146 -9.23 -8.18 -10.61
CA THR A 146 -9.67 -7.12 -11.54
C THR A 146 -10.79 -6.31 -10.91
N CYS A 147 -10.75 -4.99 -11.13
CA CYS A 147 -11.77 -4.04 -10.69
C CYS A 147 -12.23 -3.21 -11.88
N GLN A 148 -13.54 -3.19 -12.16
CA GLN A 148 -14.11 -2.17 -13.03
C GLN A 148 -14.49 -0.97 -12.18
N TYR A 149 -13.91 0.18 -12.47
CA TYR A 149 -14.05 1.38 -11.64
C TYR A 149 -14.73 2.51 -12.42
N PHE A 150 -15.41 3.38 -11.68
CA PHE A 150 -16.04 4.60 -12.17
C PHE A 150 -15.84 5.70 -11.14
N ASP A 151 -15.04 6.70 -11.49
CA ASP A 151 -14.69 7.79 -10.59
C ASP A 151 -15.48 9.05 -10.89
N TYR A 152 -15.99 9.66 -9.83
CA TYR A 152 -16.85 10.82 -9.90
C TYR A 152 -16.31 11.96 -9.07
N GLN A 153 -16.52 13.17 -9.57
CA GLN A 153 -16.21 14.40 -8.87
C GLN A 153 -17.48 15.20 -8.57
N GLY A 154 -17.61 15.61 -7.32
CA GLY A 154 -18.61 16.53 -6.82
C GLY A 154 -18.02 17.92 -6.51
N PRO A 155 -18.81 18.81 -5.91
CA PRO A 155 -18.38 20.14 -5.52
C PRO A 155 -17.35 20.11 -4.38
N GLU A 156 -16.58 21.19 -4.26
CA GLU A 156 -15.63 21.43 -3.15
C GLU A 156 -14.64 20.29 -2.89
N GLY A 157 -14.26 19.53 -3.92
CA GLY A 157 -13.31 18.42 -3.81
C GLY A 157 -13.93 17.10 -3.32
N LYS A 158 -15.26 17.02 -3.18
CA LYS A 158 -15.95 15.77 -2.93
C LYS A 158 -15.71 14.80 -4.07
N VAL A 159 -15.51 13.54 -3.73
CA VAL A 159 -15.33 12.44 -4.68
C VAL A 159 -16.23 11.28 -4.32
N LEU A 160 -16.54 10.47 -5.33
CA LEU A 160 -17.26 9.22 -5.17
C LEU A 160 -16.64 8.23 -6.15
N SER A 161 -16.37 7.01 -5.70
CA SER A 161 -15.89 5.93 -6.55
C SER A 161 -16.84 4.76 -6.46
N ILE A 162 -17.15 4.18 -7.62
CA ILE A 162 -17.91 2.94 -7.74
C ILE A 162 -16.97 1.90 -8.30
N GLU A 163 -16.78 0.82 -7.54
CA GLU A 163 -15.90 -0.28 -7.90
C GLU A 163 -16.68 -1.59 -7.96
N ASN A 164 -16.57 -2.30 -9.08
CA ASN A 164 -17.19 -3.59 -9.30
C ASN A 164 -16.12 -4.69 -9.31
N TRP A 165 -16.10 -5.46 -8.21
CA TRP A 165 -15.18 -6.55 -7.94
C TRP A 165 -15.76 -7.89 -8.40
N SER A 166 -15.94 -8.06 -9.71
CA SER A 166 -16.53 -9.27 -10.31
C SER A 166 -17.97 -9.57 -9.86
N GLY A 167 -18.78 -8.53 -9.73
CA GLY A 167 -20.19 -8.60 -9.37
C GLY A 167 -20.49 -8.08 -7.96
N ASP A 168 -19.48 -7.96 -7.10
CA ASP A 168 -19.60 -7.28 -5.82
C ASP A 168 -19.29 -5.79 -5.99
N ILE A 169 -20.33 -4.96 -5.90
CA ILE A 169 -20.24 -3.52 -6.12
C ILE A 169 -20.04 -2.82 -4.79
N GLU A 170 -18.94 -2.10 -4.65
CA GLU A 170 -18.70 -1.19 -3.55
C GLU A 170 -18.84 0.25 -4.04
N VAL A 171 -19.48 1.08 -3.23
CA VAL A 171 -19.54 2.53 -3.43
C VAL A 171 -18.84 3.19 -2.27
N THR A 172 -17.88 4.06 -2.56
CA THR A 172 -17.20 4.88 -1.57
C THR A 172 -17.42 6.35 -1.87
N VAL A 173 -17.56 7.16 -0.83
CA VAL A 173 -17.70 8.62 -0.93
C VAL A 173 -16.69 9.28 -0.02
N GLY A 174 -16.15 10.40 -0.46
CA GLY A 174 -15.03 11.00 0.23
C GLY A 174 -14.74 12.43 -0.17
N GLN A 175 -13.55 12.85 0.20
CA GLN A 175 -13.06 14.20 0.00
C GLN A 175 -11.58 14.15 -0.36
N LYS A 176 -11.20 14.90 -1.40
CA LYS A 176 -9.78 15.15 -1.68
C LYS A 176 -9.19 16.00 -0.57
N ILE A 177 -8.00 15.60 -0.09
CA ILE A 177 -7.25 16.32 0.94
C ILE A 177 -5.82 16.55 0.47
N HIS A 178 -5.10 17.46 1.13
CA HIS A 178 -3.69 17.70 0.82
C HIS A 178 -2.80 16.76 1.63
N PRO A 179 -1.75 16.12 1.05
CA PRO A 179 -0.88 15.19 1.78
C PRO A 179 -0.28 15.76 3.07
N SER A 180 -0.03 17.07 3.12
CA SER A 180 0.55 17.73 4.32
C SER A 180 -0.39 17.78 5.53
N VAL A 181 -1.67 17.41 5.37
CA VAL A 181 -2.59 17.32 6.52
C VAL A 181 -2.49 15.98 7.24
N LEU A 182 -1.72 15.03 6.69
CA LEU A 182 -1.45 13.73 7.28
C LEU A 182 -0.12 13.76 8.03
N THR A 183 -0.08 13.09 9.19
CA THR A 183 1.18 12.67 9.80
C THR A 183 1.33 11.17 9.61
N LEU A 184 2.46 10.74 9.03
CA LEU A 184 2.71 9.34 8.69
C LEU A 184 3.80 8.79 9.60
N LEU A 185 3.51 7.71 10.31
CA LEU A 185 4.43 7.09 11.25
C LEU A 185 4.67 5.63 10.88
N PRO A 186 5.92 5.14 10.93
CA PRO A 186 6.21 3.74 10.68
C PRO A 186 5.63 2.85 11.77
N GLY A 187 5.06 1.71 11.36
CA GLY A 187 4.54 0.66 12.21
C GLY A 187 5.53 -0.47 12.46
N ASP A 188 5.06 -1.52 13.15
CA ASP A 188 5.83 -2.75 13.40
C ASP A 188 5.65 -3.83 12.31
N GLY A 189 4.96 -3.49 11.22
CA GLY A 189 4.68 -4.39 10.10
C GLY A 189 3.51 -5.34 10.33
N ARG A 190 2.77 -5.20 11.44
CA ARG A 190 1.68 -6.11 11.81
C ARG A 190 0.32 -5.44 11.72
N ARG A 191 -0.66 -6.24 11.33
CA ARG A 191 -2.08 -5.90 11.48
C ARG A 191 -2.48 -5.96 12.94
N ILE A 192 -3.42 -5.12 13.34
CA ILE A 192 -4.04 -5.10 14.66
C ILE A 192 -5.40 -5.79 14.62
N TYR A 193 -6.18 -5.58 13.54
CA TYR A 193 -7.57 -6.04 13.48
C TYR A 193 -7.78 -7.30 12.63
N GLY A 194 -6.85 -7.64 11.73
CA GLY A 194 -6.92 -8.82 10.87
C GLY A 194 -6.23 -10.08 11.44
N ALA A 195 -6.90 -11.23 11.33
CA ALA A 195 -6.31 -12.57 11.52
C ALA A 195 -5.43 -12.98 10.33
#